data_AF-A0A2N1QJA5-F1
#
_entry.id   AF-A0A2N1QJA5-F1
#
_cell.length_a   1.000
_cell.length_b   1.000
_cell.length_c   1.000
_cell.angle_alpha   90.00
_cell.angle_beta   90.00
_cell.angle_gamma   90.00
#
_symmetry.space_group_name_H-M   'P 1'
#
loop_
_entity.id
_entity.type
_entity.pdbx_description
1 polymer ?
#
loop_
_entity_poly.entity_id
_entity_poly.type
_entity_poly.pdbx_seq_one_letter_code
_entity_poly.pdbx_strand_id
1 'polypeptide(L)' 'MSEYVKLIDGLPLILKVILALPGLDNIVYGIYRIAKGKLIIGVLWIIFAGWIGFIIDLYTILTKGKVTFLA' A
#
# COMPACT_ATOMS: atom_id res chain seq x y z
N MET A 1 5.26 -13.08 6.59
CA MET A 1 4.51 -12.01 5.89
C MET A 1 3.71 -11.09 6.81
N SER A 2 3.26 -11.54 7.99
CA SER A 2 2.59 -10.66 8.97
C SER A 2 3.51 -9.58 9.56
N GLU A 3 4.80 -9.86 9.69
CA GLU A 3 5.80 -8.88 10.16
C GLU A 3 5.94 -7.68 9.23
N TYR A 4 5.91 -7.90 7.90
CA TYR A 4 5.92 -6.82 6.92
C TYR A 4 4.70 -5.90 7.09
N VAL A 5 3.51 -6.49 7.25
CA VAL A 5 2.27 -5.74 7.49
C VAL A 5 2.37 -4.93 8.79
N LYS A 6 2.88 -5.53 9.87
CA LYS A 6 3.10 -4.84 11.16
C LYS A 6 4.11 -3.71 11.04
N LEU A 7 5.19 -3.89 10.27
CA LEU A 7 6.20 -2.86 10.04
C LEU A 7 5.59 -1.67 9.30
N ILE A 8 4.88 -1.92 8.19
CA ILE A 8 4.19 -0.87 7.42
C ILE A 8 3.13 -0.17 8.27
N ASP A 9 2.31 -0.92 9.00
CA ASP A 9 1.26 -0.35 9.86
C ASP A 9 1.84 0.45 11.05
N GLY A 10 3.03 0.10 11.53
CA GLY A 10 3.75 0.79 12.60
C GLY A 10 4.50 2.05 12.18
N LEU A 11 4.64 2.30 10.87
CA LEU A 11 5.31 3.51 10.38
C LEU A 11 4.52 4.78 10.76
N PRO A 12 5.22 5.90 11.06
CA PRO A 12 4.60 7.21 11.19
C PRO A 12 3.92 7.61 9.87
N LEU A 13 2.86 8.40 9.98
CA LEU A 13 1.99 8.77 8.86
C LEU A 13 2.77 9.37 7.68
N ILE A 14 3.76 10.23 7.96
CA ILE A 14 4.61 10.86 6.94
C ILE A 14 5.36 9.81 6.11
N LEU A 15 5.90 8.77 6.73
CA LEU A 15 6.60 7.71 6.00
C LEU A 15 5.63 6.89 5.15
N LYS A 16 4.42 6.60 5.67
CA LYS A 16 3.38 5.93 4.89
C LYS A 16 2.97 6.73 3.66
N VAL A 17 2.83 8.04 3.80
CA VAL A 17 2.52 8.97 2.71
C VAL A 17 3.64 8.99 1.66
N ILE A 18 4.91 9.06 2.08
CA ILE A 18 6.05 9.00 1.16
C ILE A 18 6.09 7.69 0.38
N LEU A 19 5.82 6.56 1.06
CA LEU A 19 5.76 5.25 0.42
C LEU A 19 4.56 5.10 -0.53
N ALA A 20 3.55 5.96 -0.41
CA ALA A 20 2.36 5.98 -1.27
C ALA A 20 2.50 6.92 -2.46
N LEU A 21 3.68 7.54 -2.63
CA LEU A 21 3.96 8.35 -3.81
C LEU A 21 4.15 7.47 -5.05
N PRO A 22 3.85 8.01 -6.24
CA PRO A 22 4.00 7.27 -7.50
C PRO A 22 5.43 6.75 -7.65
N GLY A 23 5.55 5.51 -8.12
CA GLY A 23 6.82 4.79 -8.23
C GLY A 23 7.11 3.86 -7.05
N LEU A 24 6.91 4.32 -5.80
CA LEU A 24 7.10 3.49 -4.60
C LEU A 24 5.84 2.70 -4.24
N ASP A 25 4.65 3.30 -4.42
CA ASP A 25 3.35 2.71 -4.07
C ASP A 25 3.14 1.33 -4.67
N ASN A 26 3.41 1.22 -5.99
CA ASN A 26 3.29 -0.02 -6.78
C ASN A 26 3.89 -1.23 -6.04
N ILE A 27 5.13 -1.07 -5.59
CA ILE A 27 5.91 -2.15 -4.99
C ILE A 27 5.54 -2.28 -3.52
N VAL A 28 5.58 -1.20 -2.76
CA VAL A 28 5.42 -1.24 -1.30
C VAL A 28 4.03 -1.71 -0.92
N TYR A 29 2.99 -1.08 -1.47
CA TYR A 29 1.61 -1.41 -1.14
C TYR A 29 1.05 -2.56 -1.99
N GLY A 30 1.64 -2.85 -3.15
CA GLY A 30 1.43 -4.11 -3.85
C GLY A 30 1.89 -5.31 -3.02
N ILE A 31 3.12 -5.28 -2.50
CA ILE A 31 3.64 -6.32 -1.58
C ILE A 31 2.84 -6.34 -0.28
N TYR A 32 2.37 -5.20 0.23
CA TYR A 32 1.51 -5.14 1.42
C TYR A 32 0.21 -5.93 1.23
N ARG A 33 -0.42 -5.83 0.05
CA ARG A 33 -1.61 -6.60 -0.31
C ARG A 33 -1.31 -8.09 -0.40
N ILE A 34 -0.19 -8.47 -1.02
CA ILE A 34 0.27 -9.88 -1.07
C ILE A 34 0.49 -10.41 0.35
N ALA A 35 1.14 -9.61 1.22
CA ALA A 35 1.44 -9.98 2.60
C ALA A 35 0.19 -10.15 3.46
N LYS A 36 -0.92 -9.50 3.09
CA LYS A 36 -2.27 -9.71 3.66
C LYS A 36 -3.06 -10.87 3.04
N GLY A 37 -2.46 -11.63 2.12
CA GLY A 37 -3.08 -12.79 1.47
C GLY A 37 -3.82 -12.47 0.17
N LYS A 38 -3.81 -11.21 -0.29
CA LYS A 38 -4.48 -10.78 -1.52
C LYS A 38 -3.51 -10.83 -2.71
N LEU A 39 -3.04 -12.03 -3.05
CA LEU A 39 -1.97 -12.24 -4.04
C LEU A 39 -2.33 -11.65 -5.42
N ILE A 40 -3.52 -11.97 -5.95
CA ILE A 40 -3.97 -11.48 -7.27
C ILE A 40 -4.03 -9.95 -7.29
N ILE A 41 -4.63 -9.36 -6.25
CA ILE A 41 -4.78 -7.90 -6.16
C ILE A 41 -3.43 -7.22 -6.01
N GLY A 42 -2.54 -7.77 -5.20
CA GLY A 42 -1.19 -7.22 -5.02
C GLY A 42 -0.35 -7.27 -6.30
N VAL A 43 -0.42 -8.36 -7.06
CA VAL A 43 0.25 -8.47 -8.37
C VAL A 43 -0.34 -7.46 -9.38
N LEU A 44 -1.67 -7.33 -9.44
CA LEU A 44 -2.33 -6.30 -10.27
C LEU A 44 -1.92 -4.90 -9.84
N TRP A 45 -1.72 -4.66 -8.54
CA TRP A 45 -1.29 -3.37 -8.02
C TRP A 45 0.11 -3.00 -8.47
N ILE A 46 1.04 -3.97 -8.47
CA ILE A 46 2.42 -3.80 -8.92
C ILE A 46 2.50 -3.48 -10.41
N ILE A 47 1.70 -4.14 -11.24
CA ILE A 47 1.82 -4.09 -12.72
C ILE A 47 0.98 -2.96 -13.32
N PHE A 48 -0.23 -2.75 -12.81
CA PHE A 48 -1.23 -1.87 -13.45
C PHE A 48 -1.67 -0.71 -12.57
N ALA A 49 -1.82 -0.93 -11.25
CA ALA A 49 -2.63 -0.02 -10.46
C ALA A 49 -1.88 1.17 -9.86
N GLY A 50 -0.61 1.11 -9.48
CA GLY A 50 0.00 2.23 -8.71
C GLY A 50 0.35 3.49 -9.51
N TRP A 51 -0.07 3.61 -10.78
CA TRP A 51 -0.15 4.92 -11.46
C TRP A 51 -1.42 5.70 -11.12
N ILE A 52 -2.52 5.01 -10.76
CA ILE A 52 -3.81 5.64 -10.42
C ILE A 52 -4.22 5.31 -8.97
N GLY A 53 -3.99 4.07 -8.56
CA GLY A 53 -4.24 3.53 -7.23
C GLY A 53 -3.47 4.23 -6.11
N PHE A 54 -2.32 4.85 -6.41
CA PHE A 54 -1.58 5.64 -5.41
C PHE A 54 -2.43 6.79 -4.85
N ILE A 55 -3.30 7.40 -5.65
CA ILE A 55 -4.20 8.47 -5.19
C ILE A 55 -5.19 7.93 -4.15
N ILE A 56 -5.71 6.72 -4.40
CA ILE A 56 -6.65 6.04 -3.49
C ILE A 56 -5.92 5.64 -2.20
N ASP A 57 -4.70 5.13 -2.32
CA ASP A 57 -3.88 4.73 -1.16
C ASP A 57 -3.48 5.96 -0.34
N LEU A 58 -3.07 7.05 -0.98
CA LEU A 58 -2.80 8.34 -0.32
C LEU A 58 -4.04 8.83 0.44
N TYR A 59 -5.21 8.82 -0.20
CA TYR A 59 -6.47 9.21 0.44
C TYR A 59 -6.80 8.32 1.65
N THR A 60 -6.65 7.00 1.53
CA THR A 60 -6.92 6.08 2.65
C THR A 60 -5.88 6.18 3.77
N ILE A 61 -4.62 6.48 3.48
CA ILE A 61 -3.59 6.73 4.49
C ILE A 61 -3.89 8.03 5.24
N LEU A 62 -4.27 9.10 4.54
CA LEU A 62 -4.59 10.38 5.17
C LEU A 62 -5.85 10.31 6.04
N THR A 63 -6.86 9.55 5.62
CA THR A 63 -8.15 9.47 6.34
C THR A 63 -8.21 8.35 7.37
N LYS A 64 -7.52 7.22 7.16
CA LYS A 64 -7.59 6.01 8.01
C LYS A 64 -6.24 5.60 8.60
N GLY A 65 -5.16 6.30 8.29
CA GLY A 65 -3.81 6.02 8.81
C GLY A 65 -3.12 4.78 8.21
N LYS A 66 -3.77 4.11 7.25
CA LYS A 66 -3.27 2.90 6.56
C LYS A 66 -4.01 2.62 5.27
N VAL A 67 -3.37 1.84 4.40
CA VAL A 67 -3.99 1.37 3.15
C VAL A 67 -5.09 0.36 3.47
N THR A 68 -6.30 0.66 3.01
CA THR A 68 -7.50 -0.16 3.21
C THR A 68 -8.21 -0.53 1.91
N PHE A 69 -7.95 0.19 0.83
CA PHE A 69 -8.60 -0.09 -0.44
C PHE A 69 -8.03 -1.37 -1.06
N LEU A 70 -8.87 -2.40 -1.17
CA LEU A 70 -8.50 -3.72 -1.67
C LEU A 70 -7.28 -4.35 -0.94
N ALA A 71 -6.94 -3.88 0.26
CA ALA A 71 -5.89 -4.41 1.12
C ALA A 71 -6.45 -5.28 2.24
#